data_AF-A0A7X7N8R3-F1
#
_entry.id   AF-A0A7X7N8R3-F1
#
_cell.length_a   1.000
_cell.length_b   1.000
_cell.length_c   1.000
_cell.angle_alpha   90.00
_cell.angle_beta   90.00
_cell.angle_gamma   90.00
#
_symmetry.space_group_name_H-M   'P 1'
#
loop_
_entity.id
_entity.type
_entity.pdbx_description
1 polymer ?
#
loop_
_entity_poly.entity_id
_entity_poly.type
_entity_poly.pdbx_seq_one_letter_code
_entity_poly.pdbx_strand_id
1 'polypeptide(L)' 'MQSERELGPQPIDQIMTELDLENHDLVAASTEQLTHKMVMKARRGRFISMNIRLKIQRAINKASGNEYKLHDLFNYH' A
#
# COMPACT_ATOMS: atom_id res chain seq x y z
N MET A 1 22.47 9.00 -2.16
CA MET A 1 21.43 10.04 -2.02
C MET A 1 20.15 9.37 -1.53
N GLN A 2 20.00 9.27 -0.20
CA GLN A 2 18.79 8.76 0.44
C GLN A 2 17.70 9.83 0.27
N SER A 3 16.58 9.45 -0.33
CA SER A 3 15.59 10.40 -0.84
C SER A 3 14.75 10.97 0.29
N GLU A 4 14.68 12.30 0.42
CA GLU A 4 13.95 13.13 1.41
C GLU A 4 12.40 12.93 1.44
N ARG A 5 11.88 11.75 1.11
CA ARG A 5 10.44 11.47 0.99
C ARG A 5 10.01 10.16 1.66
N GLU A 6 10.82 9.63 2.56
CA GLU A 6 10.47 8.48 3.40
C GLU A 6 9.86 9.03 4.70
N LEU A 7 8.54 8.98 4.79
CA LEU A 7 7.74 9.50 5.91
C LEU A 7 7.65 8.49 7.07
N GLY A 8 8.66 7.63 7.20
CA GLY A 8 8.63 6.47 8.10
C GLY A 8 7.71 5.34 7.63
N PRO A 9 7.71 4.18 8.32
CA PRO A 9 6.87 3.04 7.99
C PRO A 9 5.38 3.45 7.99
N GLN A 10 4.65 3.05 6.94
CA GLN A 10 3.23 3.36 6.82
C GLN A 10 2.39 2.25 7.43
N PRO A 11 1.18 2.55 7.92
CA PRO A 11 0.27 1.55 8.50
C PRO A 11 0.04 0.33 7.61
N ILE A 12 0.02 0.53 6.29
CA ILE A 12 -0.13 -0.56 5.32
C ILE A 12 0.91 -1.67 5.47
N ASP A 13 2.15 -1.36 5.88
CA ASP A 13 3.17 -2.40 6.06
C ASP A 13 2.80 -3.33 7.22
N GLN A 14 2.34 -2.77 8.33
CA GLN A 14 1.87 -3.53 9.49
C GLN A 14 0.63 -4.35 9.15
N ILE A 15 -0.35 -3.75 8.48
CA ILE A 15 -1.59 -4.44 8.08
C ILE A 15 -1.27 -5.61 7.14
N MET A 16 -0.38 -5.42 6.17
CA MET A 16 0.03 -6.51 5.27
C MET A 16 0.75 -7.63 6.03
N THR A 17 1.61 -7.30 6.99
CA THR A 17 2.30 -8.29 7.83
C THR A 17 1.33 -9.03 8.76
N GLU A 18 0.35 -8.36 9.34
CA GLU A 18 -0.67 -8.97 10.19
C GLU A 18 -1.60 -9.93 9.43
N LEU A 19 -1.89 -9.61 8.16
CA LEU A 19 -2.72 -10.42 7.28
C LEU A 19 -1.94 -11.49 6.49
N ASP A 20 -0.62 -11.60 6.72
CA ASP A 20 0.29 -12.47 5.97
C ASP A 20 0.21 -12.26 4.44
N LEU A 21 -0.04 -11.01 4.02
CA LEU A 21 -0.18 -10.65 2.61
C LEU A 21 1.15 -10.23 2.01
N GLU A 22 1.53 -10.87 0.91
CA GLU A 22 2.70 -10.47 0.14
C GLU A 22 2.36 -9.36 -0.87
N ASN A 23 3.43 -8.72 -1.38
CA ASN A 23 3.27 -7.76 -2.46
C ASN A 23 2.65 -8.38 -3.72
N HIS A 24 2.84 -9.69 -3.92
CA HIS A 24 2.24 -10.43 -5.03
C HIS A 24 0.73 -10.51 -4.89
N ASP A 25 0.19 -10.78 -3.69
CA ASP A 25 -1.24 -10.92 -3.47
C ASP A 25 -2.00 -9.63 -3.79
N LEU A 26 -1.44 -8.47 -3.40
CA LEU A 26 -2.02 -7.18 -3.77
C LEU A 26 -2.01 -6.94 -5.28
N VAL A 27 -0.91 -7.30 -5.96
CA VAL A 27 -0.80 -7.13 -7.42
C VAL A 27 -1.76 -8.08 -8.14
N ALA A 28 -1.91 -9.32 -7.67
CA ALA A 28 -2.82 -10.32 -8.22
C ALA A 28 -4.30 -9.99 -7.95
N ALA A 29 -4.62 -9.43 -6.78
CA ALA A 29 -5.98 -9.00 -6.43
C ALA A 29 -6.41 -7.73 -7.18
N SER A 30 -5.46 -6.83 -7.47
CA SER A 30 -5.70 -5.57 -8.16
C SER A 30 -6.30 -5.78 -9.55
N THR A 31 -7.45 -5.16 -9.82
CA THR A 31 -8.03 -5.09 -11.17
C THR A 31 -7.43 -3.96 -12.02
N GLU A 32 -6.64 -3.09 -11.40
CA GLU A 32 -5.96 -1.97 -12.05
C GLU A 32 -4.47 -2.27 -12.24
N GLN A 33 -3.79 -1.49 -13.09
CA GLN A 33 -2.34 -1.57 -13.24
C GLN A 33 -1.64 -1.14 -11.94
N LEU A 34 -1.31 -2.13 -11.11
CA LEU A 34 -0.53 -2.04 -9.89
C LEU A 34 0.73 -2.92 -10.07
N THR A 35 1.87 -2.44 -9.59
CA THR A 35 3.14 -3.18 -9.71
C THR A 35 3.74 -3.42 -8.33
N HIS A 36 4.56 -4.47 -8.19
CA HIS A 36 5.30 -4.74 -6.95
C HIS A 36 6.10 -3.53 -6.47
N LYS A 37 6.69 -2.75 -7.39
CA LYS A 37 7.43 -1.52 -7.05
C LYS A 37 6.54 -0.45 -6.42
N MET A 38 5.27 -0.35 -6.81
CA MET A 38 4.33 0.60 -6.21
C MET A 38 3.95 0.19 -4.80
N VAL A 39 3.69 -1.11 -4.59
CA VAL A 39 3.40 -1.67 -3.25
C VAL A 39 4.61 -1.53 -2.32
N MET A 40 5.82 -1.86 -2.78
CA MET A 40 7.04 -1.68 -2.00
C MET A 40 7.28 -0.22 -1.59
N LYS A 41 6.97 0.74 -2.47
CA LYS A 41 7.07 2.18 -2.13
C LYS A 41 6.08 2.57 -1.04
N ALA A 42 4.85 2.09 -1.12
CA ALA A 42 3.81 2.34 -0.12
C ALA A 42 4.22 1.81 1.26
N ARG A 43 4.66 0.54 1.33
CA ARG A 43 5.10 -0.11 2.57
C ARG A 43 6.26 0.62 3.25
N ARG A 44 7.28 1.01 2.48
CA ARG A 44 8.43 1.77 2.98
C ARG A 44 8.12 3.21 3.38
N GLY A 45 6.90 3.68 3.12
CA GLY A 45 6.49 5.06 3.37
C GLY A 45 7.12 6.10 2.48
N ARG A 46 7.49 5.69 1.27
CA ARG A 46 7.83 6.64 0.24
C ARG A 46 6.55 7.34 -0.24
N PHE A 47 6.61 8.66 -0.39
CA PHE A 47 5.47 9.41 -0.91
C PHE A 47 5.03 8.87 -2.28
N ILE A 48 3.75 8.50 -2.38
CA ILE A 48 3.08 8.06 -3.60
C ILE A 48 1.89 8.99 -3.92
N SER A 49 1.55 9.10 -5.20
CA SER A 49 0.42 9.94 -5.63
C SER A 49 -0.92 9.32 -5.23
N MET A 50 -1.97 10.16 -5.13
CA MET A 50 -3.31 9.74 -4.72
C MET A 50 -3.85 8.57 -5.57
N ASN A 51 -3.61 8.59 -6.87
CA ASN A 51 -4.03 7.51 -7.77
C ASN A 51 -3.41 6.15 -7.39
N ILE A 52 -2.16 6.13 -6.93
CA ILE A 52 -1.50 4.90 -6.48
C ILE A 52 -2.09 4.46 -5.15
N ARG A 53 -2.36 5.40 -4.23
CA ARG A 53 -2.97 5.09 -2.93
C ARG A 53 -4.35 4.43 -3.10
N LEU A 54 -5.18 4.97 -3.99
CA LEU A 54 -6.50 4.43 -4.31
C LEU A 54 -6.43 3.01 -4.91
N LYS A 55 -5.48 2.77 -5.82
CA LYS A 55 -5.23 1.43 -6.38
C LYS A 55 -4.86 0.43 -5.29
N ILE A 56 -3.95 0.83 -4.41
CA ILE A 56 -3.50 -0.01 -3.30
C ILE A 56 -4.64 -0.28 -2.31
N GLN A 57 -5.44 0.72 -1.99
CA GLN A 57 -6.62 0.57 -1.13
C GLN A 57 -7.61 -0.46 -1.71
N ARG A 58 -7.93 -0.37 -3.00
CA ARG A 58 -8.81 -1.34 -3.66
C ARG A 58 -8.21 -2.74 -3.68
N ALA A 59 -6.90 -2.84 -3.94
CA ALA A 59 -6.18 -4.10 -3.97
C ALA A 59 -6.17 -4.79 -2.59
N ILE A 60 -5.84 -4.06 -1.52
CA ILE A 60 -5.79 -4.63 -0.18
C ILE A 60 -7.19 -4.97 0.34
N ASN A 61 -8.21 -4.17 0.05
CA ASN A 61 -9.59 -4.49 0.43
C ASN A 61 -10.06 -5.78 -0.23
N LYS A 62 -9.67 -5.98 -1.49
CA LYS A 62 -10.00 -7.21 -2.23
C LYS A 62 -9.19 -8.43 -1.78
N ALA A 63 -7.90 -8.26 -1.47
CA ALA A 63 -7.04 -9.34 -0.99
C ALA A 63 -7.39 -9.78 0.44
N SER A 64 -7.69 -8.83 1.32
CA SER A 64 -8.03 -9.08 2.72
C SER A 64 -9.50 -9.44 2.95
N GLY A 65 -10.39 -9.08 2.03
CA GLY A 65 -11.84 -9.15 2.22
C GLY A 65 -12.39 -8.10 3.20
N ASN A 66 -11.55 -7.20 3.70
CA ASN A 66 -11.93 -6.12 4.61
C ASN A 66 -12.06 -4.78 3.88
N GLU A 67 -12.68 -3.80 4.52
CA GLU A 67 -12.82 -2.44 3.96
C GLU A 67 -11.92 -1.45 4.70
N TYR A 68 -10.70 -1.26 4.21
CA TYR A 68 -9.78 -0.23 4.69
C TYR A 68 -10.00 1.10 3.97
N LYS A 69 -9.87 2.21 4.70
CA LYS A 69 -9.87 3.57 4.16
C LYS A 69 -8.44 4.06 3.95
N LEU A 70 -8.28 5.12 3.16
CA LEU A 70 -6.95 5.70 2.89
C LEU A 70 -6.21 6.13 4.16
N HIS A 71 -6.92 6.63 5.17
CA HIS A 71 -6.30 7.01 6.45
C HIS A 71 -5.86 5.82 7.30
N ASP A 72 -6.47 4.64 7.10
CA ASP A 72 -6.03 3.41 7.78
C ASP A 72 -4.74 2.86 7.17
N LEU A 73 -4.50 3.15 5.89
CA LEU A 73 -3.36 2.62 5.13
C LEU A 73 -2.17 3.58 5.08
N PHE A 74 -2.43 4.89 5.18
CA PHE A 74 -1.44 5.94 4.96
C PHE A 74 -1.58 7.09 5.95
N ASN A 75 -0.47 7.45 6.60
CA ASN A 75 -0.38 8.57 7.54
C ASN A 75 0.05 9.88 6.85
N TYR A 76 -0.36 10.08 5.59
CA TYR A 76 -0.06 11.32 4.87
C TYR A 76 -0.96 12.44 5.42
N HIS A 77 -0.36 13.44 6.07
CA HIS A 77 -1.01 14.71 6.39
C HIS A 77 -1.10 15.63 5.16
#